data_AF-A0A543E9S4-F1
#
_entry.id   AF-A0A543E9S4-F1
#
_cell.length_a   1.000
_cell.length_b   1.000
_cell.length_c   1.000
_cell.angle_alpha   90.00
_cell.angle_beta   90.00
_cell.angle_gamma   90.00
#
_symmetry.space_group_name_H-M   'P 1'
#
loop_
_entity.id
_entity.type
_entity.pdbx_description
1 polymer ?
#
loop_
_entity_poly.entity_id
_entity_poly.type
_entity_poly.pdbx_seq_one_letter_code
_entity_poly.pdbx_strand_id
1 'polypeptide(L)'
;MATINPETFLKRIQLSIKVTPKLVQQALKESNLPLINQDNLLRGKTSDGGRMPPYSKKYRRGNVFYADYKNRMNPLNNRRWDLKHWWDKKYDGLLYKRIKAKVGLKEVQFTLDYNPVYMRDIYYVIPKHRIIGITKQQMIDAQIKNKPKLERQILGIINEGKLKK
;
A
#
# COMPACT_ATOMS: atom_id res chain seq x y z
N MET A 1 -45.44 -17.09 -0.08
CA MET A 1 -44.21 -16.62 -0.77
C MET A 1 -44.01 -15.16 -0.42
N ALA A 2 -42.82 -14.74 -0.01
CA ALA A 2 -42.54 -13.33 0.24
C ALA A 2 -42.43 -12.60 -1.10
N THR A 3 -43.50 -11.90 -1.51
CA THR A 3 -43.51 -11.05 -2.70
C THR A 3 -42.82 -9.73 -2.35
N ILE A 4 -41.62 -9.51 -2.87
CA ILE A 4 -40.97 -8.20 -2.77
C ILE A 4 -41.65 -7.27 -3.78
N ASN A 5 -42.20 -6.16 -3.30
CA ASN A 5 -42.73 -5.10 -4.15
C ASN A 5 -41.58 -4.55 -5.03
N PRO A 6 -41.74 -4.45 -6.38
CA PRO A 6 -40.73 -3.92 -7.29
C PRO A 6 -40.16 -2.54 -6.89
N GLU A 7 -40.99 -1.64 -6.35
CA GLU A 7 -40.53 -0.33 -5.87
C GLU A 7 -39.57 -0.45 -4.69
N THR A 8 -39.82 -1.42 -3.80
CA THR A 8 -38.95 -1.69 -2.65
C THR A 8 -37.62 -2.25 -3.11
N PHE A 9 -37.63 -3.12 -4.12
CA PHE A 9 -36.41 -3.65 -4.72
C PHE A 9 -35.56 -2.54 -5.38
N LEU A 10 -36.19 -1.65 -6.16
CA LEU A 10 -35.51 -0.50 -6.75
C LEU A 10 -34.90 0.44 -5.70
N LYS A 11 -35.62 0.73 -4.62
CA LYS A 11 -35.09 1.53 -3.49
C LYS A 11 -33.86 0.88 -2.85
N ARG A 12 -33.84 -0.45 -2.72
CA ARG A 12 -32.69 -1.20 -2.18
C ARG A 12 -31.48 -1.19 -3.11
N ILE A 13 -31.69 -1.24 -4.43
CA ILE A 13 -30.62 -1.06 -5.42
C ILE A 13 -30.02 0.35 -5.32
N GLN A 14 -30.85 1.39 -5.22
CA GLN A 14 -30.36 2.76 -5.06
C GLN A 14 -29.56 2.93 -3.76
N LEU A 15 -30.02 2.31 -2.67
CA LEU A 15 -29.30 2.28 -1.41
C LEU A 15 -27.93 1.57 -1.54
N SER A 16 -27.88 0.43 -2.22
CA SER A 16 -26.63 -0.31 -2.40
C SER A 16 -25.61 0.52 -3.20
N ILE A 17 -26.05 1.20 -4.27
CA ILE A 17 -25.20 2.13 -5.05
C ILE A 17 -24.64 3.24 -4.15
N LYS A 18 -25.48 3.85 -3.31
CA LYS A 18 -25.07 4.94 -2.40
C LYS A 18 -24.06 4.48 -1.34
N VAL A 19 -24.18 3.25 -0.83
CA VAL A 19 -23.36 2.74 0.27
C VAL A 19 -22.06 2.09 -0.24
N THR A 20 -22.05 1.54 -1.45
CA THR A 20 -20.92 0.82 -2.05
C THR A 20 -19.58 1.56 -1.95
N PRO A 21 -19.47 2.87 -2.27
CA PRO A 21 -18.20 3.58 -2.16
C PRO A 21 -17.58 3.54 -0.75
N LYS A 22 -18.42 3.61 0.30
CA LYS A 22 -17.96 3.53 1.69
C LYS A 22 -17.52 2.11 2.06
N LEU A 23 -18.22 1.08 1.55
CA LEU A 23 -17.83 -0.32 1.77
C LEU A 23 -16.48 -0.62 1.13
N VAL A 24 -16.28 -0.17 -0.12
CA VAL A 24 -14.99 -0.31 -0.83
C VAL A 24 -13.89 0.42 -0.07
N GLN A 25 -14.15 1.65 0.39
CA GLN A 25 -13.18 2.42 1.19
C GLN A 25 -12.78 1.66 2.46
N GLN A 26 -13.74 1.08 3.18
CA GLN A 26 -13.49 0.34 4.41
C GLN A 26 -12.69 -0.95 4.14
N ALA A 27 -13.07 -1.72 3.12
CA ALA A 27 -12.34 -2.94 2.74
C ALA A 27 -10.89 -2.63 2.31
N LEU A 28 -10.66 -1.53 1.60
CA LEU A 28 -9.30 -1.10 1.23
C LEU A 28 -8.48 -0.65 2.45
N LYS A 29 -9.09 -0.02 3.45
CA LYS A 29 -8.39 0.28 4.73
C LYS A 29 -7.93 -0.99 5.44
N GLU A 30 -8.73 -2.05 5.36
CA GLU A 30 -8.43 -3.37 5.95
C GLU A 30 -7.39 -4.16 5.13
N SER A 31 -7.09 -3.75 3.90
CA SER A 31 -6.20 -4.47 2.97
C SER A 31 -4.70 -4.32 3.26
N ASN A 32 -4.32 -3.63 4.33
CA ASN A 32 -2.92 -3.42 4.75
C ASN A 32 -2.01 -2.91 3.60
N LEU A 33 -2.51 -1.98 2.80
CA LEU A 33 -1.77 -1.39 1.67
C LEU A 33 -0.35 -0.87 2.02
N PRO A 34 -0.09 -0.31 3.21
CA PRO A 34 1.27 0.04 3.63
C PRO A 34 2.24 -1.15 3.63
N LEU A 35 1.79 -2.35 3.99
CA LEU A 35 2.65 -3.55 4.01
C LEU A 35 3.06 -3.96 2.59
N ILE A 36 2.17 -3.80 1.61
CA ILE A 36 2.49 -4.05 0.19
C ILE A 36 3.58 -3.09 -0.29
N ASN A 37 3.48 -1.80 0.06
CA ASN A 37 4.53 -0.85 -0.25
C ASN A 37 5.85 -1.18 0.48
N GLN A 38 5.79 -1.60 1.75
CA GLN A 38 6.98 -2.05 2.48
C GLN A 38 7.66 -3.26 1.82
N ASP A 39 6.90 -4.25 1.34
CA ASP A 39 7.46 -5.40 0.60
C ASP A 39 8.10 -4.96 -0.73
N ASN A 40 7.47 -4.03 -1.46
CA ASN A 40 8.08 -3.44 -2.65
C ASN A 40 9.44 -2.81 -2.32
N LEU A 41 9.49 -1.99 -1.26
CA LEU A 41 10.73 -1.36 -0.82
C LEU A 41 11.78 -2.41 -0.42
N LEU A 42 11.42 -3.47 0.29
CA LEU A 42 12.33 -4.57 0.64
C LEU A 42 12.96 -5.23 -0.58
N ARG A 43 12.22 -5.30 -1.69
CA ARG A 43 12.69 -5.84 -2.98
C ARG A 43 13.39 -4.79 -3.85
N GLY A 44 13.63 -3.60 -3.32
CA GLY A 44 14.24 -2.49 -4.05
C GLY A 44 13.35 -2.00 -5.20
N LYS A 45 12.03 -2.01 -5.02
CA LYS A 45 11.04 -1.57 -6.00
C LYS A 45 10.43 -0.22 -5.64
N THR A 46 10.12 0.55 -6.68
CA THR A 46 9.44 1.84 -6.61
C THR A 46 7.92 1.65 -6.63
N SER A 47 7.16 2.72 -6.37
CA SER A 47 5.69 2.67 -6.33
C SER A 47 5.05 2.31 -7.68
N ASP A 48 5.76 2.55 -8.78
CA ASP A 48 5.36 2.17 -10.14
C ASP A 48 5.88 0.78 -10.57
N GLY A 49 6.56 0.04 -9.69
CA GLY A 49 7.10 -1.30 -9.98
C GLY A 49 8.49 -1.30 -10.65
N GLY A 50 9.03 -0.12 -10.91
CA GLY A 50 10.41 0.10 -11.31
C GLY A 50 11.43 -0.28 -10.22
N ARG A 51 12.70 0.00 -10.48
CA ARG A 51 13.79 -0.33 -9.56
C ARG A 51 14.22 0.91 -8.79
N MET A 52 14.38 0.77 -7.48
CA MET A 52 15.04 1.78 -6.66
C MET A 52 16.48 2.01 -7.13
N PRO A 53 17.05 3.20 -6.88
CA PRO A 53 18.46 3.44 -7.17
C PRO A 53 19.36 2.40 -6.49
N PRO A 54 20.54 2.12 -7.04
CA PRO A 54 21.54 1.33 -6.33
C PRO A 54 22.02 2.09 -5.09
N TYR A 55 22.49 1.37 -4.08
CA TYR A 55 23.24 2.01 -2.99
C TYR A 55 24.47 2.71 -3.56
N SER A 56 24.77 3.89 -3.04
CA SER A 56 25.96 4.62 -3.46
C SER A 56 27.21 3.80 -3.13
N LYS A 57 28.11 3.70 -4.11
CA LYS A 57 29.46 3.14 -3.91
C LYS A 57 30.35 4.03 -3.03
N LYS A 58 29.95 5.30 -2.83
CA LYS A 58 30.71 6.33 -2.09
C LYS A 58 30.80 6.05 -0.59
N TYR A 59 29.80 5.38 -0.03
CA TYR A 59 29.78 5.10 1.41
C TYR A 59 30.57 3.81 1.69
N ARG A 60 31.74 3.95 2.32
CA ARG A 60 32.58 2.85 2.80
C ARG A 60 32.59 2.89 4.32
N ARG A 61 32.28 1.78 4.99
CA ARG A 61 32.41 1.64 6.45
C ARG A 61 33.20 0.38 6.74
N GLY A 62 34.35 0.51 7.41
CA GLY A 62 35.18 -0.63 7.82
C GLY A 62 35.62 -1.52 6.66
N ASN A 63 36.14 -0.94 5.56
CA ASN A 63 36.58 -1.64 4.35
C ASN A 63 35.51 -2.35 3.50
N VAL A 64 34.22 -2.29 3.85
CA VAL A 64 33.12 -2.84 3.03
C VAL A 64 32.38 -1.72 2.29
N PHE A 65 32.07 -1.92 1.01
CA PHE A 65 31.14 -1.06 0.27
C PHE A 65 29.75 -1.15 0.91
N TYR A 66 29.13 -0.01 1.17
CA TYR A 66 27.80 0.05 1.80
C TYR A 66 26.75 -0.80 1.05
N ALA A 67 26.85 -0.87 -0.29
CA ALA A 67 26.03 -1.73 -1.12
C ALA A 67 26.15 -3.22 -0.77
N ASP A 68 27.36 -3.74 -0.57
CA ASP A 68 27.59 -5.16 -0.25
C ASP A 68 27.18 -5.49 1.18
N TYR A 69 27.39 -4.57 2.13
CA TYR A 69 26.86 -4.70 3.48
C TYR A 69 25.33 -4.79 3.47
N LYS A 70 24.65 -3.87 2.79
CA LYS A 70 23.18 -3.86 2.71
C LYS A 70 22.63 -5.06 1.95
N ASN A 71 23.33 -5.54 0.94
CA ASN A 71 22.96 -6.75 0.21
C ASN A 71 23.10 -8.01 1.07
N ARG A 72 24.09 -8.08 1.97
CA ARG A 72 24.19 -9.18 2.95
C ARG A 72 23.03 -9.16 3.94
N MET A 73 22.59 -7.97 4.36
CA MET A 73 21.44 -7.83 5.28
C MET A 73 20.10 -8.10 4.60
N ASN A 74 19.97 -7.74 3.32
CA ASN A 74 18.76 -7.97 2.54
C ASN A 74 19.12 -8.27 1.07
N PRO A 75 19.32 -9.55 0.71
CA PRO A 75 19.64 -9.95 -0.65
C PRO A 75 18.51 -9.64 -1.65
N LEU A 76 17.26 -9.55 -1.18
CA LEU A 76 16.08 -9.34 -2.02
C LEU A 76 16.08 -7.97 -2.71
N ASN A 77 16.76 -6.98 -2.12
CA ASN A 77 16.86 -5.65 -2.71
C ASN A 77 17.83 -5.58 -3.89
N ASN A 78 18.64 -6.63 -4.11
CA ASN A 78 19.64 -6.70 -5.17
C ASN A 78 20.54 -5.44 -5.24
N ARG A 79 21.13 -5.08 -4.10
CA ARG A 79 22.00 -3.89 -3.90
C ARG A 79 21.30 -2.54 -4.13
N ARG A 80 19.97 -2.49 -4.03
CA ARG A 80 19.17 -1.25 -4.20
C ARG A 80 18.63 -0.74 -2.89
N TRP A 81 18.33 0.56 -2.86
CA TRP A 81 17.72 1.20 -1.70
C TRP A 81 16.43 0.48 -1.30
N ASP A 82 16.44 -0.08 -0.09
CA ASP A 82 15.27 -0.72 0.52
C ASP A 82 14.65 0.11 1.63
N LEU A 83 15.30 1.22 2.00
CA LEU A 83 14.88 2.14 3.06
C LEU A 83 14.76 1.52 4.47
N LYS A 84 15.01 0.22 4.63
CA LYS A 84 15.03 -0.46 5.92
C LYS A 84 16.41 -0.27 6.57
N HIS A 85 16.43 0.28 7.77
CA HIS A 85 17.68 0.54 8.48
C HIS A 85 18.11 -0.68 9.26
N TRP A 86 19.30 -1.22 8.98
CA TRP A 86 19.81 -2.44 9.62
C TRP A 86 20.99 -2.19 10.58
N TRP A 87 21.51 -0.94 10.61
CA TRP A 87 22.77 -0.63 11.30
C TRP A 87 22.63 -0.15 12.74
N ASP A 88 21.44 0.25 13.17
CA ASP A 88 21.18 0.90 14.46
C ASP A 88 19.75 0.59 14.84
N LYS A 89 19.59 -0.10 15.96
CA LYS A 89 18.29 -0.51 16.51
C LYS A 89 17.38 0.69 16.74
N LYS A 90 17.93 1.89 16.99
CA LYS A 90 17.17 3.13 17.15
C LYS A 90 16.41 3.50 15.89
N TYR A 91 16.97 3.23 14.70
CA TYR A 91 16.39 3.62 13.42
C TYR A 91 15.74 2.45 12.66
N ASP A 92 15.86 1.22 13.18
CA ASP A 92 15.34 0.03 12.51
C ASP A 92 13.82 0.10 12.28
N GLY A 93 13.46 -0.11 11.01
CA GLY A 93 12.09 -0.05 10.52
C GLY A 93 11.39 1.31 10.69
N LEU A 94 12.05 2.39 11.15
CA LEU A 94 11.37 3.66 11.43
C LEU A 94 10.69 4.23 10.19
N LEU A 95 11.36 4.19 9.03
CA LEU A 95 10.77 4.66 7.78
C LEU A 95 9.50 3.88 7.46
N TYR A 96 9.53 2.55 7.59
CA TYR A 96 8.41 1.68 7.28
C TYR A 96 7.23 1.92 8.21
N LYS A 97 7.50 2.08 9.52
CA LYS A 97 6.50 2.42 10.55
C LYS A 97 5.80 3.77 10.27
N ARG A 98 6.42 4.65 9.50
CA ARG A 98 5.91 5.99 9.16
C ARG A 98 5.18 6.04 7.82
N ILE A 99 5.17 4.95 7.04
CA ILE A 99 4.39 4.85 5.80
C ILE A 99 2.92 4.65 6.17
N LYS A 100 2.07 5.54 5.69
CA LYS A 100 0.62 5.48 5.90
C LYS A 100 -0.10 5.50 4.55
N ALA A 101 -1.23 4.82 4.47
CA ALA A 101 -2.14 4.89 3.33
C ALA A 101 -3.44 5.57 3.77
N LYS A 102 -3.75 6.72 3.17
CA LYS A 102 -5.02 7.41 3.33
C LYS A 102 -5.95 7.00 2.20
N VAL A 103 -6.94 6.16 2.52
CA VAL A 103 -7.94 5.67 1.57
C VAL A 103 -9.10 6.67 1.51
N GLY A 104 -9.18 7.43 0.43
CA GLY A 104 -10.33 8.29 0.11
C GLY A 104 -11.39 7.53 -0.71
N LEU A 105 -12.45 8.23 -1.10
CA LEU A 105 -13.49 7.67 -1.98
C LEU A 105 -13.05 7.64 -3.45
N LYS A 106 -12.20 8.58 -3.86
CA LYS A 106 -11.72 8.71 -5.25
C LYS A 106 -10.34 8.10 -5.46
N GLU A 107 -9.48 8.20 -4.46
CA GLU A 107 -8.07 7.80 -4.57
C GLU A 107 -7.51 7.30 -3.24
N VAL A 108 -6.42 6.56 -3.33
CA VAL A 108 -5.59 6.16 -2.20
C VAL A 108 -4.29 6.93 -2.28
N GLN A 109 -4.01 7.72 -1.24
CA GLN A 109 -2.78 8.49 -1.14
C GLN A 109 -1.84 7.84 -0.13
N PHE A 110 -0.59 7.65 -0.52
CA PHE A 110 0.44 7.22 0.41
C PHE A 110 1.21 8.42 0.94
N THR A 111 1.42 8.45 2.26
CA THR A 111 2.16 9.50 2.93
C THR A 111 3.33 8.91 3.72
N LEU A 112 4.40 9.68 3.77
CA LEU A 112 5.57 9.40 4.59
C LEU A 112 5.92 10.67 5.36
N ASP A 113 5.67 10.59 6.66
CA ASP A 113 6.02 11.62 7.65
C ASP A 113 7.35 11.27 8.32
N TYR A 114 8.38 11.15 7.48
CA TYR A 114 9.75 10.90 7.88
C TYR A 114 10.70 11.38 6.78
N ASN A 115 11.56 12.35 7.09
CA ASN A 115 12.50 12.94 6.14
C ASN A 115 13.90 13.10 6.76
N PRO A 116 14.60 12.00 7.04
CA PRO A 116 15.94 12.06 7.57
C PRO A 116 16.94 12.51 6.49
N VAL A 117 18.07 13.08 6.92
CA VAL A 117 19.08 13.69 6.04
C VAL A 117 19.55 12.76 4.92
N TYR A 118 19.72 11.46 5.20
CA TYR A 118 20.17 10.48 4.20
C TYR A 118 19.17 10.28 3.04
N MET A 119 17.89 10.65 3.19
CA MET A 119 16.93 10.57 2.09
C MET A 119 17.16 11.65 1.03
N ARG A 120 17.89 12.73 1.34
CA ARG A 120 18.22 13.79 0.37
C ARG A 120 18.95 13.21 -0.86
N ASP A 121 19.89 12.30 -0.63
CA ASP A 121 20.63 11.64 -1.71
C ASP A 121 19.71 10.79 -2.60
N ILE A 122 18.70 10.15 -2.01
CA ILE A 122 17.73 9.33 -2.74
C ILE A 122 16.82 10.24 -3.56
N TYR A 123 16.33 11.33 -2.97
CA TYR A 123 15.44 12.28 -3.63
C TYR A 123 16.10 13.03 -4.79
N TYR A 124 17.43 13.16 -4.77
CA TYR A 124 18.19 13.67 -5.91
C TYR A 124 18.12 12.74 -7.13
N VAL A 125 18.00 11.42 -6.92
CA VAL A 125 18.00 10.42 -7.99
C VAL A 125 16.58 10.03 -8.41
N ILE A 126 15.62 10.00 -7.48
CA ILE A 126 14.24 9.62 -7.76
C ILE A 126 13.25 10.47 -6.94
N PRO A 127 12.19 11.02 -7.56
CA PRO A 127 11.25 11.87 -6.85
C PRO A 127 10.45 11.10 -5.79
N LYS A 128 10.09 11.79 -4.70
CA LYS A 128 9.41 11.20 -3.52
C LYS A 128 8.14 10.41 -3.87
N HIS A 129 7.34 10.87 -4.82
CA HIS A 129 6.09 10.22 -5.22
C HIS A 129 6.30 8.86 -5.92
N ARG A 130 7.49 8.61 -6.49
CA ARG A 130 7.86 7.31 -7.06
C ARG A 130 8.41 6.33 -6.03
N ILE A 131 8.69 6.79 -4.81
CA ILE A 131 9.27 5.94 -3.77
C ILE A 131 8.17 5.23 -2.98
N ILE A 132 7.13 5.97 -2.59
CA ILE A 132 6.07 5.46 -1.70
C ILE A 132 4.78 5.25 -2.50
N GLY A 133 4.22 4.05 -2.40
CA GLY A 133 3.00 3.64 -3.08
C GLY A 133 3.03 2.19 -3.58
N ILE A 134 1.97 1.80 -4.26
CA ILE A 134 1.84 0.47 -4.87
C ILE A 134 1.48 0.62 -6.33
N THR A 135 1.77 -0.42 -7.11
CA THR A 135 1.46 -0.41 -8.54
C THR A 135 -0.04 -0.47 -8.76
N LYS A 136 -0.48 -0.05 -9.95
CA LYS A 136 -1.89 -0.21 -10.36
C LYS A 136 -2.34 -1.67 -10.27
N GLN A 137 -1.48 -2.61 -10.66
CA GLN A 137 -1.80 -4.04 -10.57
C GLN A 137 -2.00 -4.48 -9.12
N GLN A 138 -1.11 -4.08 -8.20
CA GLN A 138 -1.26 -4.42 -6.78
C GLN A 138 -2.52 -3.83 -6.16
N MET A 139 -2.94 -2.65 -6.60
CA MET A 139 -4.23 -2.07 -6.19
C MET A 139 -5.41 -2.90 -6.71
N ILE A 140 -5.37 -3.32 -7.98
CA ILE A 140 -6.38 -4.20 -8.58
C ILE A 140 -6.45 -5.53 -7.82
N ASP A 141 -5.30 -6.14 -7.51
CA ASP A 141 -5.23 -7.39 -6.78
C ASP A 141 -5.85 -7.26 -5.37
N ALA A 142 -5.59 -6.13 -4.69
CA ALA A 142 -6.22 -5.83 -3.40
C ALA A 142 -7.75 -5.68 -3.52
N GLN A 143 -8.25 -5.05 -4.60
CA GLN A 143 -9.68 -4.94 -4.87
C GLN A 143 -10.32 -6.30 -5.16
N ILE A 144 -9.68 -7.13 -5.99
CA ILE A 144 -10.13 -8.48 -6.32
C ILE A 144 -10.23 -9.34 -5.05
N LYS A 145 -9.23 -9.25 -4.16
CA LYS A 145 -9.24 -9.97 -2.88
C LYS A 145 -10.43 -9.58 -1.99
N ASN A 146 -10.87 -8.32 -2.04
CA ASN A 146 -12.02 -7.82 -1.27
C ASN A 146 -13.38 -8.10 -1.93
N LYS A 147 -13.39 -8.37 -3.23
CA LYS A 147 -14.62 -8.55 -4.02
C LYS A 147 -15.62 -9.53 -3.37
N PRO A 148 -15.23 -10.74 -2.90
CA PRO A 148 -16.19 -11.68 -2.33
C PRO A 148 -16.89 -11.15 -1.07
N LYS A 149 -16.17 -10.40 -0.21
CA LYS A 149 -16.74 -9.78 1.00
C LYS A 149 -17.73 -8.68 0.63
N LEU A 150 -17.33 -7.81 -0.29
CA LEU A 150 -18.17 -6.70 -0.77
C LEU A 150 -19.43 -7.19 -1.46
N GLU A 151 -19.31 -8.22 -2.30
CA GLU A 151 -20.44 -8.84 -2.99
C GLU A 151 -21.49 -9.37 -2.02
N ARG A 152 -21.08 -10.08 -0.97
CA ARG A 152 -21.99 -10.56 0.08
C ARG A 152 -22.71 -9.41 0.79
N GLN A 153 -22.00 -8.32 1.08
CA GLN A 153 -22.58 -7.14 1.75
C GLN A 153 -23.58 -6.42 0.84
N ILE A 154 -23.24 -6.23 -0.45
CA ILE A 154 -24.10 -5.57 -1.44
C ILE A 154 -25.36 -6.41 -1.70
N LEU A 155 -25.22 -7.71 -1.90
CA LEU A 155 -26.37 -8.62 -2.08
C LEU A 155 -27.27 -8.66 -0.84
N GLY A 156 -26.71 -8.59 0.36
CA GLY A 156 -27.49 -8.45 1.60
C GLY A 156 -28.34 -7.17 1.62
N ILE A 157 -27.80 -6.04 1.16
CA ILE A 157 -28.56 -4.78 1.05
C ILE A 157 -29.68 -4.92 0.02
N ILE A 158 -29.41 -5.50 -1.15
CA ILE A 158 -30.38 -5.65 -2.23
C ILE A 158 -31.53 -6.58 -1.83
N ASN A 159 -31.21 -7.74 -1.25
CA ASN A 159 -32.20 -8.78 -0.98
C ASN A 159 -32.93 -8.58 0.36
N GLU A 160 -32.26 -8.04 1.38
CA GLU A 160 -32.79 -7.98 2.75
C GLU A 160 -32.95 -6.54 3.27
N GLY A 161 -32.40 -5.54 2.57
CA GLY A 161 -32.38 -4.15 3.04
C GLY A 161 -31.46 -3.93 4.25
N LYS A 162 -30.59 -4.90 4.57
CA LYS A 162 -29.72 -4.88 5.75
C LYS A 162 -28.25 -4.93 5.37
N LEU A 163 -27.44 -4.19 6.11
CA LEU A 163 -25.99 -4.36 6.11
C LEU A 163 -25.65 -5.59 6.95
N LYS A 164 -25.25 -6.70 6.32
CA LYS A 164 -24.63 -7.81 7.04
C LYS A 164 -23.24 -7.37 7.50
N LYS A 165 -23.04 -7.37 8.83
CA LYS A 165 -21.75 -7.08 9.46
C LYS A 165 -20.71 -8.14 9.08
#